data_AF-A0A1W6BZX1-F1
#
_entry.id   AF-A0A1W6BZX1-F1
#
_cell.length_a   1.000
_cell.length_b   1.000
_cell.length_c   1.000
_cell.angle_alpha   90.00
_cell.angle_beta   90.00
_cell.angle_gamma   90.00
#
_symmetry.space_group_name_H-M   'P 1'
#
loop_
_entity.id
_entity.type
_entity.pdbx_description
1 polymer ?
#
loop_
_entity_poly.entity_id
_entity_poly.type
_entity_poly.pdbx_seq_one_letter_code
_entity_poly.pdbx_strand_id
1 'polypeptide(L)' 'MGEQLFQFEPREVRRIFAGEYEIRYELTGQTIYVLRLWHTRENR' A
#
# COMPACT_ATOMS: atom_id res chain seq x y z
N MET A 1 10.76 5.07 2.14
CA MET A 1 10.42 3.80 2.81
C MET A 1 8.95 3.86 3.20
N GLY A 2 8.16 2.81 2.97
CA GLY A 2 6.70 2.86 3.07
C GLY A 2 6.19 2.95 4.51
N GLU A 3 5.06 3.62 4.70
CA GLU A 3 4.43 3.79 6.02
C GLU A 3 3.54 2.59 6.35
N GLN A 4 3.68 2.05 7.57
CA GLN A 4 2.84 0.98 8.08
C GLN A 4 1.56 1.56 8.70
N LEU A 5 0.41 0.97 8.38
CA LEU A 5 -0.89 1.38 8.87
C LEU A 5 -1.34 0.45 10.01
N PHE A 6 -1.05 0.84 11.26
CA PHE A 6 -1.39 0.07 12.48
C PHE A 6 -2.90 -0.14 12.69
N GLN A 7 -3.75 0.65 12.03
CA GLN A 7 -5.21 0.51 12.10
C GLN A 7 -5.76 -0.80 11.50
N PHE A 8 -4.93 -1.58 10.80
CA PHE A 8 -5.31 -2.84 10.16
C PHE A 8 -4.77 -4.08 10.88
N GLU A 9 -4.23 -3.96 12.09
CA GLU A 9 -3.78 -5.12 12.86
C GLU A 9 -4.89 -6.16 13.02
N PRO A 10 -4.57 -7.47 12.84
CA PRO A 10 -3.24 -8.08 12.77
C PRO A 10 -2.55 -8.06 11.39
N ARG A 11 -3.13 -7.40 10.38
CA ARG A 11 -2.57 -7.37 9.01
C ARG A 11 -1.53 -6.26 8.88
N GLU A 12 -0.34 -6.63 8.44
CA GLU A 12 0.75 -5.69 8.18
C GLU A 12 0.51 -4.96 6.85
N VAL A 13 -0.41 -4.00 6.87
CA VAL A 13 -0.72 -3.17 5.70
C VAL A 13 0.30 -2.04 5.61
N ARG A 14 0.99 -1.96 4.47
CA ARG A 14 1.99 -0.95 4.16
C ARG A 14 1.53 -0.14 2.95
N ARG A 15 1.90 1.15 2.94
CA ARG A 15 1.74 2.03 1.80
C ARG A 15 3.09 2.38 1.21
N ILE A 16 3.23 2.27 -0.10
CA ILE A 16 4.40 2.75 -0.84
C ILE A 16 3.98 3.71 -1.94
N PHE A 17 4.91 4.60 -2.28
CA PHE A 17 4.82 5.51 -3.40
C PHE A 17 5.76 5.03 -4.50
N ALA A 18 5.21 4.69 -5.66
CA ALA A 18 5.93 4.27 -6.85
C ALA A 18 5.66 5.29 -7.96
N GLY A 19 6.52 6.32 -8.05
CA GLY A 19 6.27 7.46 -8.93
C GLY A 19 4.98 8.18 -8.52
N GLU A 20 3.97 8.13 -9.37
CA GLU A 20 2.66 8.75 -9.15
C GLU A 20 1.58 7.74 -8.77
N TYR A 21 2.01 6.52 -8.45
CA TYR A 21 1.14 5.49 -7.94
C TYR A 21 1.34 5.35 -6.44
N GLU A 22 0.23 5.36 -5.73
CA GLU A 22 0.18 4.99 -4.34
C GLU A 22 -0.36 3.58 -4.26
N ILE A 23 0.43 2.68 -3.68
CA ILE A 23 0.07 1.27 -3.58
C ILE A 23 -0.08 0.94 -2.11
N ARG A 24 -1.23 0.38 -1.75
CA ARG A 24 -1.43 -0.29 -0.47
C ARG A 24 -1.36 -1.79 -0.68
N TYR A 25 -0.47 -2.44 0.04
CA TYR A 25 -0.34 -3.88 0.05
C TYR A 25 -0.29 -4.39 1.49
N GLU A 26 -0.73 -5.62 1.70
CA GLU A 26 -0.45 -6.35 2.93
C GLU A 26 0.64 -7.39 2.68
N LEU A 27 1.49 -7.59 3.68
CA LEU A 27 2.47 -8.66 3.69
C LEU A 27 1.94 -9.82 4.54
N THR A 28 1.82 -11.00 3.95
CA THR A 28 1.44 -12.23 4.66
C THR A 28 2.53 -13.27 4.43
N GLY A 29 3.46 -13.38 5.38
CA GLY A 29 4.63 -14.25 5.24
C GLY A 29 5.52 -13.80 4.09
N GLN A 30 5.58 -14.60 3.01
CA GLN A 30 6.32 -14.28 1.78
C GLN A 30 5.41 -13.80 0.63
N THR A 31 4.10 -13.72 0.87
CA THR A 31 3.13 -13.29 -0.12
C THR A 31 2.80 -11.82 0.07
N ILE A 32 2.84 -11.06 -1.02
CA ILE A 32 2.41 -9.66 -1.07
C ILE A 32 1.03 -9.61 -1.71
N TYR A 33 0.03 -9.14 -0.97
CA TYR A 33 -1.32 -8.92 -1.51
C TYR A 33 -1.52 -7.44 -1.77
N VAL A 34 -1.73 -7.07 -3.03
CA VAL A 34 -2.05 -5.69 -3.41
C VAL A 34 -3.53 -5.44 -3.15
N LEU A 35 -3.82 -4.60 -2.17
CA LEU A 35 -5.20 -4.29 -1.77
C LEU A 35 -5.80 -3.22 -2.68
N ARG A 36 -5.03 -2.17 -2.95
CA ARG A 36 -5.47 -1.08 -3.83
C ARG A 36 -4.29 -0.28 -4.36
N LEU A 37 -4.43 0.16 -5.60
CA LEU A 37 -3.51 1.05 -6.29
C LEU A 37 -4.29 2.29 -6.70
N TRP A 38 -3.76 3.46 -6.36
CA TRP A 38 -4.28 4.76 -6.78
C TRP A 38 -3.25 5.44 -7.65
N HIS A 39 -3.72 6.14 -8.67
CA HIS A 39 -2.89 7.02 -9.46
C HIS A 39 -3.17 8.45 -9.03
N THR A 40 -2.16 9.17 -8.57
CA THR A 40 -2.32 10.55 -8.10
C THR A 40 -2.41 11.57 -9.24
N ARG A 41 -2.18 11.17 -10.51
CA ARG A 41 -2.41 12.07 -11.68
C ARG A 41 -3.86 12.10 -12.19
N GLU A 42 -4.85 11.67 -11.42
CA GLU A 42 -6.25 11.99 -11.75
C GLU A 42 -6.69 13.24 -10.98
N ASN A 43 -5.93 14.31 -11.18
CA ASN A 43 -6.37 15.67 -10.91
C ASN A 43 -6.18 16.47 -12.20
N ARG A 44 -6.97 16.10 -13.22
CA ARG A 44 -7.34 17.03 -14.28
C ARG A 44 -8.76 16.78 -14.73
#